data_AF-A0A0B1RV04-F1
#
_entry.id   AF-A0A0B1RV04-F1
#
_cell.length_a   1.000
_cell.length_b   1.000
_cell.length_c   1.000
_cell.angle_alpha   90.00
_cell.angle_beta   90.00
_cell.angle_gamma   90.00
#
_symmetry.space_group_name_H-M   'P 1'
#
loop_
_entity.id
_entity.type
_entity.pdbx_description
1 polymer ?
#
loop_
_entity_poly.entity_id
_entity_poly.type
_entity_poly.pdbx_seq_one_letter_code
_entity_poly.pdbx_strand_id
1 'polypeptide(L)'
;SSSTLNFSERRWERGDISFVFNAKAKHESDELIIMDNNAKVFQRVRHEESEAEVDEEVDVLMSSDIVSAQMSTKTITFRQAFSGWVFKHAREEQIGDYNVNFYLVEGMKLVSRKRREHLSADDIKKNKSFMQSLASGAAVGDEDFKSLQHRKSLAPPGRMPTTWEEYVGAAPGAAPPLGRAQILKQNEKHFTAIVGMSEDFPMGVEVLLDILEIVAPFKHLEKLRRFCEARLPPGFPVRVEIPLLPTISAKVTFQKLQFVSNLSEKLFYVPTSYREDPTRFPDL
;
A
#
# COMPACT_ATOMS: atom_id res chain seq x y z
N SER A 1 -15.62 9.84 1.88
CA SER A 1 -14.60 8.89 2.35
C SER A 1 -13.66 9.69 3.24
N SER A 2 -13.43 9.29 4.49
CA SER A 2 -12.51 10.03 5.37
C SER A 2 -11.07 9.68 5.01
N SER A 3 -10.32 10.62 4.45
CA SER A 3 -8.87 10.50 4.28
C SER A 3 -8.12 11.33 5.31
N THR A 4 -7.11 10.69 5.87
CA THR A 4 -6.18 11.24 6.86
C THR A 4 -5.22 12.21 6.17
N LEU A 5 -5.11 13.43 6.66
CA LEU A 5 -4.14 14.41 6.16
C LEU A 5 -3.56 15.21 7.33
N ASN A 6 -2.23 15.28 7.34
CA ASN A 6 -1.31 16.01 8.22
C ASN A 6 -0.64 15.19 9.36
N PHE A 7 0.69 15.20 9.35
CA PHE A 7 1.60 14.39 10.18
C PHE A 7 2.56 15.22 11.04
N SER A 8 2.26 16.49 11.34
CA SER A 8 3.22 17.37 12.00
C SER A 8 3.27 17.28 13.54
N GLU A 9 2.23 16.83 14.27
CA GLU A 9 2.27 16.91 15.75
C GLU A 9 1.59 15.77 16.55
N ARG A 10 1.52 14.54 16.03
CA ARG A 10 0.90 13.37 16.71
C ARG A 10 -0.47 13.66 17.38
N ARG A 11 -1.21 14.65 16.90
CA ARG A 11 -2.64 14.78 17.13
C ARG A 11 -3.32 14.24 15.89
N TRP A 12 -4.06 13.16 16.07
CA TRP A 12 -4.95 12.64 15.04
C TRP A 12 -6.06 13.67 14.82
N GLU A 13 -5.86 14.62 13.92
CA GLU A 13 -6.92 15.54 13.52
C GLU A 13 -7.78 14.87 12.44
N ARG A 14 -9.07 14.73 12.72
CA ARG A 14 -10.04 14.20 11.78
C ARG A 14 -10.38 15.29 10.76
N GLY A 15 -9.73 15.27 9.60
CA GLY A 15 -10.11 16.12 8.46
C GLY A 15 -11.40 15.65 7.78
N ASP A 16 -12.16 16.59 7.21
CA ASP A 16 -13.25 16.30 6.28
C ASP A 16 -12.76 16.57 4.86
N ILE A 17 -12.13 15.55 4.26
CA ILE A 17 -11.48 15.64 2.95
C ILE A 17 -12.25 14.80 1.94
N SER A 18 -12.40 15.30 0.72
CA SER A 18 -13.07 14.60 -0.39
C SER A 18 -12.19 14.56 -1.63
N PHE A 19 -12.17 13.42 -2.33
CA PHE A 19 -11.51 13.28 -3.63
C PHE A 19 -12.56 13.17 -4.72
N VAL A 20 -12.40 13.96 -5.77
CA VAL A 20 -13.25 13.92 -6.97
C VAL A 20 -12.38 13.51 -8.14
N PHE A 21 -12.69 12.36 -8.72
CA PHE A 21 -12.01 11.85 -9.91
C PHE A 21 -12.93 11.98 -11.12
N ASN A 22 -12.46 12.65 -12.17
CA ASN A 22 -13.17 12.85 -13.42
C ASN A 22 -12.42 12.20 -14.59
N ALA A 23 -12.73 10.94 -14.87
CA ALA A 23 -12.16 10.16 -15.98
C ALA A 23 -12.41 10.76 -17.38
N LYS A 24 -13.26 11.78 -17.50
CA LYS A 24 -13.59 12.47 -18.76
C LYS A 24 -12.99 13.87 -18.83
N ALA A 25 -12.12 14.23 -17.89
CA ALA A 25 -11.45 15.52 -17.89
C ALA A 25 -10.68 15.74 -19.20
N LYS A 26 -10.71 16.97 -19.72
CA LYS A 26 -9.99 17.33 -20.95
C LYS A 26 -8.50 17.58 -20.70
N HIS A 27 -8.14 17.90 -19.45
CA HIS A 27 -6.79 18.16 -19.00
C HIS A 27 -6.50 17.25 -17.79
N GLU A 28 -5.30 16.69 -17.74
CA GLU A 28 -4.86 15.76 -16.67
C GLU A 28 -4.94 16.43 -15.28
N SER A 29 -4.67 17.74 -15.19
CA SER A 29 -4.81 18.51 -13.95
C SER A 29 -6.24 18.62 -13.42
N ASP A 30 -7.26 18.35 -14.25
CA ASP A 30 -8.67 18.34 -13.83
C ASP A 30 -9.18 16.92 -13.52
N GLU A 31 -8.32 15.90 -13.66
CA GLU A 31 -8.70 14.51 -13.47
C GLU A 31 -8.88 14.16 -11.99
N LEU A 32 -8.08 14.75 -11.09
CA LEU A 32 -8.18 14.53 -9.65
C LEU A 32 -8.17 15.85 -8.87
N ILE A 33 -9.23 16.07 -8.10
CA ILE A 33 -9.38 17.24 -7.22
C ILE A 33 -9.53 16.76 -5.79
N ILE A 34 -8.80 17.41 -4.88
CA ILE A 34 -8.87 17.17 -3.44
C ILE A 34 -9.51 18.39 -2.78
N MET A 35 -10.50 18.16 -1.93
CA MET A 35 -11.26 19.22 -1.26
C MET A 35 -11.10 19.10 0.26
N ASP A 36 -10.77 20.20 0.92
CA ASP A 36 -10.89 20.36 2.37
C ASP A 36 -12.23 21.03 2.70
N ASN A 37 -13.18 20.25 3.20
CA ASN A 37 -14.53 20.73 3.50
C ASN A 37 -14.58 21.65 4.72
N ASN A 38 -13.62 21.52 5.65
CA ASN A 38 -13.54 22.39 6.82
C ASN A 38 -13.05 23.78 6.42
N ALA A 39 -12.00 23.84 5.59
CA ALA A 39 -11.45 25.10 5.08
C ALA A 39 -12.23 25.66 3.87
N LYS A 40 -13.11 24.85 3.25
CA LYS A 40 -13.82 25.17 2.00
C LYS A 40 -12.86 25.56 0.89
N VAL A 41 -11.78 24.80 0.76
CA VAL A 41 -10.80 24.97 -0.32
C VAL A 41 -10.63 23.67 -1.10
N PHE A 42 -10.10 23.79 -2.32
CA PHE A 42 -9.76 22.64 -3.13
C PHE A 42 -8.40 22.83 -3.83
N GLN A 43 -7.76 21.73 -4.15
CA GLN A 43 -6.49 21.66 -4.88
C GLN A 43 -6.65 20.65 -6.01
N ARG A 44 -6.18 21.04 -7.19
CA ARG A 44 -6.00 20.13 -8.33
C ARG A 44 -4.68 19.39 -8.15
N VAL A 45 -4.73 18.06 -8.18
CA VAL A 45 -3.52 17.25 -8.10
C VAL A 45 -2.68 17.52 -9.33
N ARG A 46 -1.43 17.91 -9.12
CA ARG A 46 -0.49 18.15 -10.21
C ARG A 46 0.05 16.82 -10.66
N HIS A 47 0.10 16.61 -11.97
CA HIS A 47 0.74 15.44 -12.55
C HIS A 47 2.21 15.71 -12.96
N GLU A 48 2.63 16.98 -12.92
CA GLU A 48 4.00 17.42 -13.17
C GLU A 48 4.72 17.58 -11.84
N GLU A 49 5.56 16.60 -11.51
CA GLU A 49 6.56 16.70 -10.45
C GLU A 49 7.61 17.75 -10.85
N SER A 50 8.03 18.59 -9.91
CA SER A 50 9.12 19.53 -10.19
C SER A 50 10.45 18.78 -10.37
N GLU A 51 11.40 19.33 -11.15
CA GLU A 51 12.73 18.71 -11.30
C GLU A 51 13.39 18.46 -9.93
N ALA A 52 13.13 19.33 -8.94
CA ALA A 52 13.62 19.17 -7.58
C ALA A 52 12.99 17.97 -6.85
N GLU A 53 11.68 17.75 -6.99
CA GLU A 53 10.99 16.58 -6.41
C GLU A 53 11.50 15.28 -7.02
N VAL A 54 11.68 15.26 -8.35
CA VAL A 54 12.23 14.12 -9.07
C VAL A 54 13.66 13.84 -8.61
N ASP A 55 14.50 14.87 -8.48
CA ASP A 55 15.88 14.73 -8.01
C ASP A 55 15.92 14.18 -6.56
N GLU A 56 15.03 14.64 -5.68
CA GLU A 56 14.92 14.13 -4.31
C GLU A 56 14.48 12.66 -4.27
N GLU A 57 13.50 12.26 -5.09
CA GLU A 57 13.07 10.86 -5.18
C GLU A 57 14.19 9.97 -5.72
N VAL A 58 14.87 10.42 -6.78
CA VAL A 58 16.03 9.72 -7.36
C VAL A 58 17.11 9.54 -6.28
N ASP A 59 17.43 10.57 -5.51
CA ASP A 59 18.42 10.50 -4.45
C ASP A 59 18.07 9.45 -3.38
N VAL A 60 16.81 9.40 -2.95
CA VAL A 60 16.32 8.39 -2.02
C VAL A 60 16.42 6.99 -2.61
N LEU A 61 16.09 6.80 -3.90
CA LEU A 61 16.20 5.51 -4.57
C LEU A 61 17.66 5.05 -4.73
N MET A 62 18.60 5.99 -4.88
CA MET A 62 20.03 5.72 -5.04
C MET A 62 20.75 5.29 -3.75
N SER A 63 20.14 5.54 -2.59
CA SER A 63 20.64 5.16 -1.26
C SER A 63 19.81 4.06 -0.58
N SER A 64 18.61 3.76 -1.08
CA SER A 64 17.69 2.78 -0.49
C SER A 64 17.73 1.39 -1.13
N ASP A 65 17.28 0.37 -0.39
CA ASP A 65 17.09 -0.98 -0.95
C ASP A 65 16.01 -0.92 -2.05
N ILE A 66 16.29 -1.44 -3.24
CA ILE A 66 15.20 -1.68 -4.22
C ILE A 66 14.47 -2.94 -3.77
N VAL A 67 13.20 -2.80 -3.36
CA VAL A 67 12.42 -3.90 -2.78
C VAL A 67 11.32 -4.36 -3.73
N SER A 68 11.23 -5.68 -3.93
CA SER A 68 10.06 -6.34 -4.48
C SER A 68 9.45 -7.25 -3.42
N ALA A 69 8.16 -7.08 -3.13
CA ALA A 69 7.45 -7.89 -2.15
C ALA A 69 6.28 -8.64 -2.82
N GLN A 70 6.20 -9.95 -2.58
CA GLN A 70 5.16 -10.80 -3.13
C GLN A 70 4.52 -11.63 -2.02
N MET A 71 3.20 -11.48 -1.88
CA MET A 71 2.39 -12.32 -1.02
C MET A 71 1.93 -13.57 -1.76
N SER A 72 2.08 -14.74 -1.15
CA SER A 72 1.56 -16.01 -1.64
C SER A 72 0.37 -16.45 -0.79
N THR A 73 -0.76 -16.73 -1.45
CA THR A 73 -2.01 -17.23 -0.87
C THR A 73 -2.35 -18.66 -1.31
N LYS A 74 -1.42 -19.37 -1.99
CA LYS A 74 -1.69 -20.66 -2.65
C LYS A 74 -2.12 -21.79 -1.70
N THR A 75 -1.75 -21.72 -0.42
CA THR A 75 -1.99 -22.80 0.56
C THR A 75 -2.44 -22.20 1.89
N ILE A 76 -3.47 -21.35 1.85
CA ILE A 76 -4.02 -20.76 3.08
C ILE A 76 -5.11 -21.64 3.66
N THR A 77 -5.21 -21.63 4.99
CA THR A 77 -6.27 -22.31 5.75
C THR A 77 -6.86 -21.37 6.77
N PHE A 78 -8.14 -21.55 7.07
CA PHE A 78 -8.86 -20.74 8.05
C PHE A 78 -9.10 -21.55 9.32
N ARG A 79 -8.79 -20.95 10.48
CA ARG A 79 -9.04 -21.55 11.79
C ARG A 79 -9.78 -20.56 12.67
N GLN A 80 -10.83 -21.00 13.37
CA GLN A 80 -11.57 -20.14 14.30
C GLN A 80 -10.61 -19.50 15.33
N ALA A 81 -10.69 -18.18 15.49
CA ALA A 81 -10.00 -17.46 16.55
C ALA A 81 -10.80 -17.57 17.84
N PHE A 82 -10.11 -17.74 18.98
CA PHE A 82 -10.73 -17.85 20.30
C PHE A 82 -10.20 -16.77 21.23
N SER A 83 -11.04 -16.30 22.15
CA SER A 83 -10.69 -15.37 23.23
C SER A 83 -11.00 -15.98 24.61
N GLY A 84 -10.45 -15.40 25.66
CA GLY A 84 -10.64 -15.84 27.05
C GLY A 84 -9.51 -16.74 27.59
N TRP A 85 -8.96 -16.37 28.75
CA TRP A 85 -7.88 -17.09 29.42
C TRP A 85 -8.38 -18.33 30.18
N VAL A 86 -9.52 -18.21 30.87
CA VAL A 86 -10.10 -19.28 31.72
C VAL A 86 -11.13 -20.10 30.96
N PHE A 87 -12.02 -19.44 30.20
CA PHE A 87 -13.00 -20.08 29.35
C PHE A 87 -12.83 -19.59 27.92
N LYS A 88 -12.30 -20.47 27.07
CA LYS A 88 -12.12 -20.17 25.64
C LYS A 88 -13.48 -20.12 24.96
N HIS A 89 -13.78 -19.02 24.30
CA HIS A 89 -14.97 -18.84 23.46
C HIS A 89 -14.55 -18.33 22.08
N ALA A 90 -15.38 -18.54 21.07
CA ALA A 90 -15.13 -17.99 19.75
C ALA A 90 -14.94 -16.48 19.85
N ARG A 91 -13.92 -15.95 19.18
CA ARG A 91 -13.69 -14.51 19.15
C ARG A 91 -14.73 -13.88 18.24
N GLU A 92 -15.59 -13.09 18.86
CA GLU A 92 -16.65 -12.33 18.21
C GLU A 92 -16.50 -10.85 18.61
N GLU A 93 -16.72 -9.94 17.66
CA GLU A 93 -16.81 -8.50 17.93
C GLU A 93 -17.95 -7.90 17.10
N GLN A 94 -18.55 -6.83 17.59
CA GLN A 94 -19.45 -6.00 16.79
C GLN A 94 -18.62 -4.95 16.05
N ILE A 95 -18.71 -4.92 14.71
CA ILE A 95 -18.05 -3.92 13.87
C ILE A 95 -19.13 -3.14 13.13
N GLY A 96 -19.32 -1.88 13.53
CA GLY A 96 -20.45 -1.09 13.04
C GLY A 96 -21.76 -1.78 13.44
N ASP A 97 -22.58 -2.11 12.45
CA ASP A 97 -23.88 -2.76 12.63
C ASP A 97 -23.82 -4.29 12.49
N TYR A 98 -22.63 -4.87 12.33
CA TYR A 98 -22.45 -6.27 11.96
C TYR A 98 -21.82 -7.11 13.07
N ASN A 99 -22.37 -8.30 13.31
CA ASN A 99 -21.74 -9.30 14.17
C ASN A 99 -20.63 -10.02 13.40
N VAL A 100 -19.42 -10.07 13.96
CA VAL A 100 -18.24 -10.54 13.24
C VAL A 100 -17.57 -11.68 13.98
N ASN A 101 -17.45 -12.83 13.31
CA ASN A 101 -16.69 -13.99 13.73
C ASN A 101 -15.25 -13.91 13.21
N PHE A 102 -14.26 -14.10 14.09
CA PHE A 102 -12.86 -14.00 13.69
C PHE A 102 -12.22 -15.35 13.40
N TYR A 103 -11.41 -15.37 12.34
CA TYR A 103 -10.61 -16.51 11.90
C TYR A 103 -9.16 -16.09 11.72
N LEU A 104 -8.25 -17.00 12.07
CA LEU A 104 -6.85 -16.93 11.72
C LEU A 104 -6.67 -17.45 10.31
N VAL A 105 -5.93 -16.70 9.48
CA VAL A 105 -5.51 -17.11 8.15
C VAL A 105 -4.07 -17.62 8.26
N GLU A 106 -3.94 -18.94 8.28
CA GLU A 106 -2.66 -19.64 8.41
C GLU A 106 -2.10 -19.98 7.01
N GLY A 107 -0.78 -20.19 6.92
CA GLY A 107 -0.12 -20.54 5.65
C GLY A 107 0.27 -19.36 4.75
N MET A 108 0.05 -18.12 5.22
CA MET A 108 0.50 -16.92 4.49
C MET A 108 2.02 -16.84 4.43
N LYS A 109 2.55 -16.48 3.25
CA LYS A 109 3.99 -16.30 3.04
C LYS A 109 4.28 -15.00 2.29
N LEU A 110 5.11 -14.15 2.88
CA LEU A 110 5.67 -12.97 2.23
C LEU A 110 7.09 -13.28 1.74
N VAL A 111 7.29 -13.16 0.43
CA VAL A 111 8.62 -13.24 -0.20
C VAL A 111 9.06 -11.82 -0.53
N SER A 112 10.11 -11.34 0.14
CA SER A 112 10.74 -10.04 -0.14
C SER A 112 12.09 -10.27 -0.82
N ARG A 113 12.33 -9.55 -1.91
CA ARG A 113 13.59 -9.54 -2.64
C ARG A 113 14.14 -8.12 -2.63
N LYS A 114 15.42 -7.98 -2.31
CA LYS A 114 16.14 -6.70 -2.25
C LYS A 114 17.30 -6.71 -3.22
N ARG A 115 17.47 -5.66 -4.02
CA ARG A 115 18.67 -5.40 -4.83
C ARG A 115 19.53 -4.30 -4.20
N ARG A 116 20.85 -4.47 -4.23
CA ARG A 116 21.80 -3.69 -3.42
C ARG A 116 23.13 -3.39 -4.10
N GLU A 117 23.32 -3.76 -5.36
CA GLU A 117 24.55 -3.52 -6.11
C GLU A 117 24.86 -2.03 -6.33
N HIS A 118 23.86 -1.17 -6.21
CA HIS A 118 24.01 0.27 -6.25
C HIS A 118 24.37 0.88 -4.89
N LEU A 119 24.32 0.10 -3.80
CA LEU A 119 24.49 0.57 -2.43
C LEU A 119 25.92 0.38 -1.91
N SER A 120 26.39 1.35 -1.14
CA SER A 120 27.61 1.23 -0.33
C SER A 120 27.37 0.41 0.94
N ALA A 121 28.45 0.03 1.63
CA ALA A 121 28.34 -0.64 2.93
C ALA A 121 27.63 0.24 3.98
N ASP A 122 27.84 1.56 3.92
CA ASP A 122 27.20 2.53 4.82
C ASP A 122 25.71 2.67 4.52
N ASP A 123 25.31 2.72 3.24
CA ASP A 123 23.89 2.72 2.84
C ASP A 123 23.18 1.48 3.35
N ILE A 124 23.80 0.31 3.19
CA ILE A 124 23.24 -0.95 3.69
C ILE A 124 23.08 -0.91 5.22
N LYS A 125 24.00 -0.26 5.94
CA LYS A 125 23.93 -0.10 7.40
C LYS A 125 22.78 0.84 7.79
N LYS A 126 22.66 2.00 7.14
CA LYS A 126 21.57 2.96 7.34
C LYS A 126 20.19 2.37 7.01
N ASN A 127 20.06 1.67 5.89
CA ASN A 127 18.82 0.99 5.51
C ASN A 127 18.40 -0.07 6.52
N LYS A 128 19.36 -0.77 7.12
CA LYS A 128 19.07 -1.74 8.21
C LYS A 128 18.60 -1.03 9.47
N SER A 129 19.26 0.05 9.90
CA SER A 129 18.84 0.79 11.10
C SER A 129 17.46 1.42 10.91
N PHE A 130 17.19 2.02 9.75
CA PHE A 130 15.88 2.56 9.40
C PHE A 130 14.78 1.50 9.51
N MET A 131 14.98 0.33 8.88
CA MET A 131 14.02 -0.78 8.96
C MET A 131 13.86 -1.34 10.37
N GLN A 132 14.92 -1.30 11.19
CA GLN A 132 14.86 -1.74 12.58
C GLN A 132 14.05 -0.76 13.44
N SER A 133 14.28 0.55 13.29
CA SER A 133 13.50 1.61 13.94
C SER A 133 12.02 1.47 13.60
N LEU A 134 11.70 1.32 12.31
CA LEU A 134 10.33 1.10 11.83
C LEU A 134 9.72 -0.19 12.43
N ALA A 135 10.47 -1.29 12.46
CA ALA A 135 10.00 -2.57 13.01
C ALA A 135 9.83 -2.56 14.54
N SER A 136 10.50 -1.65 15.26
CA SER A 136 10.29 -1.42 16.69
C SER A 136 9.14 -0.47 17.00
N GLY A 137 8.52 0.15 15.99
CA GLY A 137 7.50 1.18 16.19
C GLY A 137 8.05 2.49 16.77
N ALA A 138 9.37 2.73 16.65
CA ALA A 138 9.94 4.02 16.98
C ALA A 138 9.43 5.06 15.99
N ALA A 139 9.23 6.31 16.44
CA ALA A 139 8.88 7.39 15.54
C ALA A 139 10.06 7.59 14.57
N VAL A 140 9.83 7.24 13.31
CA VAL A 140 10.75 7.59 12.21
C VAL A 140 10.57 9.08 11.97
N GLY A 141 11.60 9.86 12.29
CA GLY A 141 11.57 11.31 12.12
C GLY A 141 12.14 11.72 10.76
N ASP A 142 11.98 13.00 10.40
CA ASP A 142 12.59 13.57 9.19
C ASP A 142 14.10 13.32 9.13
N GLU A 143 14.79 13.28 10.28
CA GLU A 143 16.23 12.98 10.37
C GLU A 143 16.58 11.57 9.87
N ASP A 144 15.69 10.58 10.07
CA ASP A 144 15.88 9.22 9.55
C ASP A 144 15.71 9.18 8.02
N PHE A 145 14.79 9.99 7.47
CA PHE A 145 14.62 10.16 6.02
C PHE A 145 15.76 10.96 5.39
N LYS A 146 16.21 12.05 6.04
CA LYS A 146 17.41 12.80 5.66
C LYS A 146 18.67 11.95 5.67
N SER A 147 18.73 10.92 6.53
CA SER A 147 19.85 9.97 6.53
C SER A 147 19.98 9.19 5.21
N LEU A 148 18.88 9.08 4.45
CA LEU A 148 18.79 8.49 3.11
C LEU A 148 19.04 9.53 1.98
N GLN A 149 19.19 10.82 2.27
CA GLN A 149 19.35 11.85 1.24
C GLN A 149 20.77 11.95 0.66
N HIS A 150 20.82 12.53 -0.55
CA HIS A 150 21.94 12.82 -1.45
C HIS A 150 23.31 12.27 -1.06
N ARG A 151 23.83 11.34 -1.88
CA ARG A 151 25.21 10.89 -1.81
C ARG A 151 25.82 10.83 -3.20
N LYS A 152 27.15 10.92 -3.26
CA LYS A 152 27.88 10.68 -4.52
C LYS A 152 27.61 9.26 -5.01
N SER A 153 27.28 9.16 -6.30
CA SER A 153 27.18 7.89 -7.02
C SER A 153 28.43 7.03 -6.81
N LEU A 154 28.23 5.71 -6.72
CA LEU A 154 29.36 4.78 -6.71
C LEU A 154 30.19 4.93 -7.99
N ALA A 155 31.51 4.65 -7.89
CA ALA A 155 32.39 4.65 -9.05
C ALA A 155 31.82 3.79 -10.18
N PRO A 156 31.79 4.27 -11.45
CA PRO A 156 31.18 3.56 -12.56
C PRO A 156 31.63 2.09 -12.63
N PRO A 157 30.74 1.15 -12.99
CA PRO A 157 31.15 -0.23 -13.21
C PRO A 157 32.24 -0.30 -14.29
N GLY A 158 33.14 -1.27 -14.16
CA GLY A 158 34.08 -1.59 -15.22
C GLY A 158 33.36 -1.96 -16.53
N ARG A 159 34.09 -1.87 -17.65
CA ARG A 159 33.54 -2.26 -18.95
C ARG A 159 33.26 -3.76 -18.95
N MET A 160 32.00 -4.14 -19.14
CA MET A 160 31.61 -5.55 -19.22
C MET A 160 32.09 -6.15 -20.56
N PRO A 161 32.53 -7.42 -20.58
CA PRO A 161 32.96 -8.08 -21.81
C PRO A 161 31.80 -8.44 -22.74
N THR A 162 30.56 -8.36 -22.24
CA THR A 162 29.34 -8.75 -22.96
C THR A 162 29.17 -7.99 -24.26
N THR A 163 29.07 -8.72 -25.37
CA THR A 163 28.79 -8.14 -26.69
C THR A 163 27.29 -7.96 -26.92
N TRP A 164 26.94 -7.16 -27.93
CA TRP A 164 25.55 -6.98 -28.34
C TRP A 164 24.94 -8.31 -28.83
N GLU A 165 25.71 -9.11 -29.56
CA GLU A 165 25.30 -10.41 -30.09
C GLU A 165 24.99 -11.40 -28.95
N GLU A 166 25.81 -11.41 -27.89
CA GLU A 166 25.57 -12.22 -26.69
C GLU A 166 24.32 -11.79 -25.94
N TYR A 167 24.05 -10.49 -25.85
CA TYR A 167 22.85 -9.97 -25.20
C TYR A 167 21.57 -10.31 -25.96
N VAL A 168 21.55 -10.07 -27.28
CA VAL A 168 20.38 -10.33 -28.13
C VAL A 168 20.13 -11.83 -28.29
N GLY A 169 21.19 -12.64 -28.33
CA GLY A 169 21.10 -14.09 -28.43
C GLY A 169 20.74 -14.81 -27.12
N ALA A 170 20.62 -14.09 -26.00
CA ALA A 170 20.35 -14.69 -24.70
C ALA A 170 18.94 -15.29 -24.61
N ALA A 171 18.83 -16.45 -23.97
CA ALA A 171 17.53 -17.07 -23.71
C ALA A 171 16.67 -16.19 -22.76
N PRO A 172 15.33 -16.22 -22.88
CA PRO A 172 14.45 -15.48 -21.98
C PRO A 172 14.75 -15.78 -20.50
N GLY A 173 15.05 -14.74 -19.71
CA GLY A 173 15.40 -14.86 -18.29
C GLY A 173 16.86 -15.17 -17.99
N ALA A 174 17.72 -15.33 -19.01
CA ALA A 174 19.15 -15.61 -18.89
C ALA A 174 20.01 -14.53 -19.57
N ALA A 175 19.57 -13.27 -19.51
CA ALA A 175 20.33 -12.15 -20.07
C ALA A 175 21.70 -12.03 -19.38
N PRO A 176 22.77 -11.74 -20.14
CA PRO A 176 24.10 -11.53 -19.56
C PRO A 176 24.07 -10.33 -18.60
N PRO A 177 24.91 -10.33 -17.54
CA PRO A 177 24.95 -9.25 -16.58
C PRO A 177 25.39 -7.94 -17.22
N LEU A 178 24.56 -6.90 -17.12
CA LEU A 178 24.88 -5.55 -17.58
C LEU A 178 25.23 -4.66 -16.38
N GLY A 179 26.37 -3.99 -16.42
CA GLY A 179 26.82 -3.09 -15.36
C GLY A 179 27.38 -3.81 -14.13
N ARG A 180 26.99 -3.40 -12.93
CA ARG A 180 27.44 -4.03 -11.68
C ARG A 180 26.77 -5.39 -11.49
N ALA A 181 27.54 -6.37 -11.00
CA ALA A 181 26.99 -7.67 -10.62
C ALA A 181 25.87 -7.49 -9.59
N GLN A 182 24.70 -8.10 -9.84
CA GLN A 182 23.53 -7.92 -8.99
C GLN A 182 23.75 -8.51 -7.61
N ILE A 183 23.41 -7.75 -6.56
CA ILE A 183 23.46 -8.21 -5.17
C ILE A 183 22.02 -8.40 -4.71
N LEU A 184 21.52 -9.62 -4.85
CA LEU A 184 20.16 -9.98 -4.44
C LEU A 184 20.14 -10.58 -3.03
N LYS A 185 19.20 -10.10 -2.21
CA LYS A 185 18.86 -10.72 -0.92
C LYS A 185 17.38 -11.08 -0.92
N GLN A 186 17.07 -12.37 -0.84
CA GLN A 186 15.71 -12.86 -0.63
C GLN A 186 15.48 -13.16 0.85
N ASN A 187 14.30 -12.78 1.35
CA ASN A 187 13.81 -13.13 2.67
C ASN A 187 12.39 -13.69 2.53
N GLU A 188 12.12 -14.78 3.24
CA GLU A 188 10.79 -15.36 3.31
C GLU A 188 10.31 -15.31 4.76
N LYS A 189 9.12 -14.74 4.97
CA LYS A 189 8.49 -14.65 6.27
C LYS A 189 7.11 -15.29 6.23
N HIS A 190 6.91 -16.25 7.10
CA HIS A 190 5.60 -16.82 7.39
C HIS A 190 4.91 -15.96 8.45
N PHE A 191 3.61 -15.77 8.31
CA PHE A 191 2.82 -15.07 9.29
C PHE A 191 1.38 -15.57 9.27
N THR A 192 0.62 -15.20 10.30
CA THR A 192 -0.80 -15.47 10.41
C THR A 192 -1.53 -14.15 10.33
N ALA A 193 -2.44 -14.01 9.36
CA ALA A 193 -3.35 -12.86 9.29
C ALA A 193 -4.63 -13.16 10.08
N ILE A 194 -5.44 -12.13 10.30
CA ILE A 194 -6.74 -12.25 10.94
C ILE A 194 -7.80 -11.74 9.96
N VAL A 195 -8.87 -12.51 9.80
CA VAL A 195 -10.06 -12.10 9.04
C VAL A 195 -11.29 -12.16 9.93
N GLY A 196 -12.11 -11.12 9.89
CA GLY A 196 -13.41 -11.05 10.53
C GLY A 196 -14.50 -11.21 9.48
N MET A 197 -15.36 -12.22 9.67
CA MET A 197 -16.42 -12.60 8.73
C MET A 197 -17.79 -12.31 9.35
N SER A 198 -18.72 -11.81 8.54
CA SER A 198 -20.10 -11.57 8.98
C SER A 198 -21.10 -12.07 7.95
N GLU A 199 -22.06 -12.89 8.39
CA GLU A 199 -23.20 -13.32 7.57
C GLU A 199 -24.29 -12.24 7.46
N ASP A 200 -24.31 -11.30 8.41
CA ASP A 200 -25.27 -10.18 8.45
C ASP A 200 -24.91 -9.04 7.49
N PHE A 201 -23.75 -9.12 6.82
CA PHE A 201 -23.30 -8.07 5.91
C PHE A 201 -24.18 -8.04 4.65
N PRO A 202 -24.68 -6.87 4.21
CA PRO A 202 -25.70 -6.77 3.17
C PRO A 202 -25.21 -7.03 1.75
N MET A 203 -23.95 -7.46 1.58
CA MET A 203 -23.34 -7.78 0.29
C MET A 203 -22.60 -9.11 0.38
N GLY A 204 -22.85 -10.01 -0.56
CA GLY A 204 -22.11 -11.27 -0.66
C GLY A 204 -20.69 -11.07 -1.19
N VAL A 205 -19.79 -12.00 -0.89
CA VAL A 205 -18.43 -12.01 -1.46
C VAL A 205 -18.45 -12.04 -2.98
N GLU A 206 -19.46 -12.67 -3.58
CA GLU A 206 -19.59 -12.77 -5.04
C GLU A 206 -19.72 -11.40 -5.71
N VAL A 207 -20.48 -10.47 -5.10
CA VAL A 207 -20.60 -9.10 -5.61
C VAL A 207 -19.26 -8.36 -5.53
N LEU A 208 -18.45 -8.62 -4.50
CA LEU A 208 -17.09 -8.08 -4.42
C LEU A 208 -16.21 -8.67 -5.52
N LEU A 209 -16.32 -9.96 -5.81
CA LEU A 209 -15.58 -10.60 -6.91
C LEU A 209 -15.96 -10.01 -8.27
N ASP A 210 -17.25 -9.75 -8.51
CA ASP A 210 -17.74 -9.08 -9.73
C ASP A 210 -17.18 -7.67 -9.87
N ILE A 211 -17.17 -6.89 -8.78
CA ILE A 211 -16.55 -5.56 -8.76
C ILE A 211 -15.06 -5.69 -9.09
N LEU A 212 -14.35 -6.60 -8.41
CA LEU A 212 -12.93 -6.84 -8.62
C LEU A 212 -12.61 -7.30 -10.04
N GLU A 213 -13.52 -7.98 -10.74
CA GLU A 213 -13.39 -8.34 -12.16
C GLU A 213 -13.41 -7.11 -13.07
N ILE A 214 -14.33 -6.20 -12.83
CA ILE A 214 -14.47 -4.97 -13.62
C ILE A 214 -13.25 -4.06 -13.41
N VAL A 215 -12.72 -4.00 -12.18
CA VAL A 215 -11.52 -3.23 -11.85
C VAL A 215 -10.22 -4.04 -11.97
N ALA A 216 -10.25 -5.29 -12.43
CA ALA A 216 -9.09 -6.19 -12.52
C ALA A 216 -7.90 -5.74 -13.39
N PRO A 217 -8.01 -4.80 -14.37
CA PRO A 217 -6.83 -4.33 -15.11
C PRO A 217 -5.70 -3.79 -14.22
N PHE A 218 -5.99 -3.47 -12.95
CA PHE A 218 -4.98 -3.15 -11.95
C PHE A 218 -4.33 -4.42 -11.39
N LYS A 219 -3.07 -4.67 -11.76
CA LYS A 219 -2.23 -5.83 -11.35
C LYS A 219 -2.21 -6.15 -9.84
N HIS A 220 -2.61 -5.21 -8.98
CA HIS A 220 -2.65 -5.37 -7.53
C HIS A 220 -3.94 -6.03 -7.01
N LEU A 221 -5.03 -6.05 -7.77
CA LEU A 221 -6.34 -6.54 -7.33
C LEU A 221 -6.55 -8.05 -7.57
N GLU A 222 -5.82 -8.62 -8.53
CA GLU A 222 -5.83 -10.07 -8.83
C GLU A 222 -5.50 -10.94 -7.59
N LYS A 223 -4.61 -10.47 -6.71
CA LYS A 223 -4.25 -11.21 -5.48
C LYS A 223 -5.37 -11.16 -4.44
N LEU A 224 -6.08 -10.04 -4.36
CA LEU A 224 -7.24 -9.89 -3.48
C LEU A 224 -8.40 -10.75 -3.99
N ARG A 225 -8.63 -10.76 -5.31
CA ARG A 225 -9.58 -11.66 -5.97
C ARG A 225 -9.30 -13.13 -5.61
N ARG A 226 -8.06 -13.61 -5.83
CA ARG A 226 -7.66 -14.98 -5.46
C ARG A 226 -7.81 -15.29 -3.98
N PHE A 227 -7.64 -14.30 -3.11
CA PHE A 227 -7.87 -14.46 -1.68
C PHE A 227 -9.36 -14.63 -1.36
N CYS A 228 -10.24 -13.89 -2.02
CA CYS A 228 -11.69 -14.03 -1.89
C CYS A 228 -12.22 -15.31 -2.56
N GLU A 229 -11.59 -15.79 -3.62
CA GLU A 229 -11.88 -17.07 -4.29
C GLU A 229 -11.40 -18.28 -3.47
N ALA A 230 -10.36 -18.13 -2.64
CA ALA A 230 -10.03 -19.14 -1.65
C ALA A 230 -11.23 -19.28 -0.71
N ARG A 231 -11.68 -20.52 -0.43
CA ARG A 231 -12.90 -20.81 0.35
C ARG A 231 -12.89 -20.08 1.70
N LEU A 232 -13.37 -18.84 1.72
CA LEU A 232 -13.51 -18.04 2.91
C LEU A 232 -14.48 -18.74 3.87
N PRO A 233 -14.38 -18.50 5.18
CA PRO A 233 -15.43 -18.89 6.10
C PRO A 233 -16.77 -18.25 5.71
N PRO A 234 -17.91 -18.73 6.24
CA PRO A 234 -19.23 -18.17 5.90
C PRO A 234 -19.32 -16.65 6.11
N GLY A 235 -20.00 -15.97 5.18
CA GLY A 235 -20.25 -14.52 5.22
C GLY A 235 -19.27 -13.66 4.40
N PHE A 236 -19.24 -12.36 4.71
CA PHE A 236 -18.41 -11.35 4.04
C PHE A 236 -17.21 -10.95 4.90
N PRO A 237 -16.01 -10.71 4.31
CA PRO A 237 -14.82 -10.28 5.06
C PRO A 237 -14.91 -8.81 5.50
N VAL A 238 -15.64 -8.55 6.59
CA VAL A 238 -15.85 -7.24 7.20
C VAL A 238 -14.56 -6.63 7.76
N ARG A 239 -13.57 -7.45 8.15
CA ARG A 239 -12.26 -6.97 8.62
C ARG A 239 -11.13 -7.87 8.13
N VAL A 240 -10.03 -7.26 7.70
CA VAL A 240 -8.78 -7.97 7.37
C VAL A 240 -7.62 -7.28 8.08
N GLU A 241 -6.81 -8.05 8.78
CA GLU A 241 -5.63 -7.57 9.49
C GLU A 241 -4.41 -8.40 9.11
N ILE A 242 -3.44 -7.74 8.47
CA ILE A 242 -2.22 -8.36 7.95
C ILE A 242 -1.02 -7.78 8.70
N PRO A 243 -0.24 -8.59 9.44
CA PRO A 243 0.98 -8.12 10.06
C PRO A 243 2.04 -7.84 8.98
N LEU A 244 2.53 -6.60 8.94
CA LEU A 244 3.58 -6.16 8.02
C LEU A 244 4.96 -6.25 8.70
N LEU A 245 5.06 -5.74 9.92
CA LEU A 245 6.25 -5.76 10.78
C LEU A 245 5.84 -6.18 12.21
N PRO A 246 6.77 -6.55 13.11
CA PRO A 246 6.42 -6.99 14.47
C PRO A 246 5.47 -6.04 15.21
N THR A 247 5.59 -4.74 14.98
CA THR A 247 4.74 -3.70 15.60
C THR A 247 3.75 -3.04 14.65
N ILE A 248 3.76 -3.38 13.35
CA ILE A 248 2.93 -2.72 12.34
C ILE A 248 2.06 -3.75 11.64
N SER A 249 0.75 -3.56 11.72
CA SER A 249 -0.24 -4.32 10.97
C SER A 249 -1.06 -3.38 10.09
N ALA A 250 -1.32 -3.80 8.85
CA ALA A 250 -2.34 -3.17 8.03
C ALA A 250 -3.70 -3.71 8.45
N LYS A 251 -4.66 -2.82 8.72
CA LYS A 251 -6.03 -3.19 9.09
C LYS A 251 -7.01 -2.46 8.18
N VAL A 252 -7.84 -3.25 7.49
CA VAL A 252 -8.96 -2.77 6.68
C VAL A 252 -10.26 -3.23 7.33
N THR A 253 -11.28 -2.37 7.36
CA THR A 253 -12.56 -2.69 8.02
C THR A 253 -13.73 -2.00 7.32
N PHE A 254 -14.79 -2.77 7.05
CA PHE A 254 -16.07 -2.30 6.53
C PHE A 254 -17.02 -2.03 7.69
N GLN A 255 -17.22 -0.76 8.05
CA GLN A 255 -18.08 -0.41 9.18
C GLN A 255 -19.54 -0.21 8.77
N LYS A 256 -19.78 0.21 7.53
CA LYS A 256 -21.12 0.53 7.03
C LYS A 256 -21.17 0.41 5.51
N LEU A 257 -22.18 -0.28 4.99
CA LEU A 257 -22.53 -0.27 3.57
C LEU A 257 -23.89 0.40 3.38
N GLN A 258 -24.00 1.29 2.40
CA GLN A 258 -25.26 1.93 2.02
C GLN A 258 -25.42 1.87 0.51
N PHE A 259 -26.57 1.36 0.07
CA PHE A 259 -26.99 1.44 -1.33
C PHE A 259 -27.69 2.78 -1.53
N VAL A 260 -27.10 3.67 -2.33
CA VAL A 260 -27.66 4.98 -2.63
C VAL A 260 -27.93 5.06 -4.12
N SER A 261 -29.21 5.09 -4.50
CA SER A 261 -29.66 5.14 -5.90
C SER A 261 -29.86 6.55 -6.44
N ASN A 262 -29.90 7.56 -5.56
CA ASN A 262 -30.18 8.96 -5.87
C ASN A 262 -29.02 9.88 -5.44
N LEU A 263 -27.79 9.51 -5.77
CA LEU A 263 -26.64 10.40 -5.57
C LEU A 263 -26.85 11.66 -6.41
N SER A 264 -26.88 12.81 -5.75
CA SER A 264 -26.96 14.08 -6.45
C SER A 264 -25.71 14.25 -7.29
N GLU A 265 -25.88 14.66 -8.56
CA GLU A 265 -24.74 14.98 -9.43
C GLU A 265 -23.80 16.01 -8.78
N LYS A 266 -24.34 16.89 -7.91
CA LYS A 266 -23.59 17.89 -7.14
C LYS A 266 -22.48 17.29 -6.26
N LEU A 267 -22.57 16.01 -5.89
CA LEU A 267 -21.53 15.32 -5.11
C LEU A 267 -20.24 15.10 -5.91
N PHE A 268 -20.32 15.18 -7.23
CA PHE A 268 -19.20 14.95 -8.15
C PHE A 268 -18.63 16.26 -8.72
N TYR A 269 -19.04 17.41 -8.16
CA TYR A 269 -18.52 18.71 -8.54
C TYR A 269 -17.97 19.46 -7.32
N VAL A 270 -16.98 20.29 -7.55
CA VAL A 270 -16.49 21.24 -6.54
C VAL A 270 -17.61 22.24 -6.23
N PRO A 271 -18.02 22.41 -4.96
CA PRO A 271 -19.03 23.40 -4.61
C PRO A 271 -18.57 24.80 -5.00
N THR A 272 -19.48 25.63 -5.53
CA THR A 272 -19.17 27.00 -5.99
C THR A 272 -18.68 27.94 -4.89
N SER A 273 -18.91 27.57 -3.62
CA SER A 273 -18.43 28.30 -2.45
C SER A 273 -16.96 28.00 -2.09
N TYR A 274 -16.33 27.02 -2.74
CA TYR A 274 -14.96 26.63 -2.43
C TYR A 274 -13.98 27.44 -3.26
N ARG A 275 -12.84 27.79 -2.65
CA ARG A 275 -11.75 28.50 -3.31
C ARG A 275 -10.61 27.55 -3.65
N GLU A 276 -9.98 27.75 -4.80
CA GLU A 276 -8.75 27.02 -5.12
C GLU A 276 -7.59 27.51 -4.24
N ASP A 277 -6.92 26.57 -3.58
CA ASP A 277 -5.68 26.77 -2.83
C ASP A 277 -4.67 25.68 -3.23
N PRO A 278 -3.76 25.98 -4.18
CA PRO A 278 -2.76 25.03 -4.66
C PRO A 278 -1.69 24.63 -3.62
N THR A 279 -1.72 25.21 -2.42
CA THR A 279 -0.71 24.97 -1.36
C THR A 279 -1.29 24.23 -0.17
N ARG A 280 -2.58 23.87 -0.20
CA ARG A 280 -3.28 23.27 0.94
C ARG A 280 -2.72 21.89 1.31
N PHE A 281 -2.38 21.10 0.29
CA PHE A 281 -1.81 19.77 0.37
C PHE A 281 -0.47 19.79 -0.39
N PRO A 282 0.61 20.25 0.25
CA PRO A 282 1.89 20.44 -0.43
C PRO A 282 2.52 19.13 -0.93
N ASP A 283 2.09 17.98 -0.38
CA ASP A 283 2.57 16.64 -0.74
C ASP A 283 1.73 15.96 -1.86
N LEU A 284 0.79 16.69 -2.49
CA LEU A 284 -0.18 16.20 -3.50
C LEU A 284 -0.33 17.22 -4.66
#